data_AF-A0AAW3WI13-F1
#
_entry.id   AF-A0AAW3WI13-F1
#
_cell.length_a   1.000
_cell.length_b   1.000
_cell.length_c   1.000
_cell.angle_alpha   90.00
_cell.angle_beta   90.00
_cell.angle_gamma   90.00
#
_symmetry.space_group_name_H-M   'P 1'
#
loop_
_entity.id
_entity.type
_entity.pdbx_description
1 polymer ?
#
loop_
_entity_poly.entity_id
_entity_poly.type
_entity_poly.pdbx_seq_one_letter_code
_entity_poly.pdbx_strand_id
1 'polypeptide(L)'
;MDFDYVETLVTRCKGNDEEAKEKLVYDEMCDYDDLKLALKNLNEEELELIDFVFYKNYTVKEYAYFKNMCYSTAIQRNKNILMKILNNISLY
;
A
#
# COMPACT_ATOMS: atom_id res chain seq x y z
N MET A 1 5.16 6.38 -13.20
CA MET A 1 4.07 6.24 -14.18
C MET A 1 3.31 7.55 -14.26
N ASP A 2 2.97 8.02 -15.45
CA ASP A 2 2.29 9.32 -15.63
C ASP A 2 0.77 9.14 -15.67
N PHE A 3 0.03 10.07 -15.07
CA PHE A 3 -1.43 10.04 -14.98
C PHE A 3 -2.08 10.02 -16.38
N ASP A 4 -1.47 10.72 -17.35
CA ASP A 4 -1.92 10.80 -18.75
C ASP A 4 -1.91 9.43 -19.46
N TYR A 5 -0.99 8.53 -19.06
CA TYR A 5 -0.90 7.18 -19.63
C TYR A 5 -2.07 6.30 -19.17
N VAL A 6 -2.40 6.35 -17.88
CA VAL A 6 -3.54 5.60 -17.31
C VAL A 6 -4.85 6.09 -17.91
N GLU A 7 -5.04 7.40 -18.04
CA GLU A 7 -6.26 7.98 -18.63
C GLU A 7 -6.44 7.55 -20.11
N THR A 8 -5.34 7.48 -20.86
CA THR A 8 -5.34 7.01 -22.25
C THR A 8 -5.76 5.55 -22.35
N LEU A 9 -5.23 4.67 -21.50
CA LEU A 9 -5.60 3.26 -21.50
C LEU A 9 -7.06 3.05 -21.08
N VAL A 10 -7.53 3.74 -20.04
CA VAL A 10 -8.93 3.65 -19.58
C VAL A 10 -9.90 4.09 -20.68
N THR A 11 -9.55 5.13 -21.44
CA THR A 11 -10.35 5.59 -22.58
C THR A 11 -10.43 4.54 -23.68
N ARG A 12 -9.33 3.82 -23.94
CA ARG A 12 -9.30 2.72 -24.93
C ARG A 12 -10.07 1.47 -24.46
N CYS A 13 -10.02 1.14 -23.18
CA CYS A 13 -10.80 0.03 -22.62
C CYS A 13 -12.32 0.25 -22.72
N LYS A 14 -12.78 1.50 -22.59
CA LYS A 14 -14.19 1.88 -22.88
C LYS A 14 -14.57 1.62 -24.34
N GLY A 15 -13.60 1.58 -25.24
CA GLY A 15 -13.74 1.18 -26.66
C GLY A 15 -13.65 -0.33 -26.92
N ASN A 16 -13.70 -1.17 -25.88
CA ASN A 16 -13.56 -2.64 -25.96
C ASN A 16 -12.20 -3.16 -26.47
N ASP A 17 -11.15 -2.35 -26.46
CA ASP A 17 -9.79 -2.78 -26.78
C ASP A 17 -9.28 -3.78 -25.73
N GLU A 18 -8.97 -5.00 -26.17
CA GLU A 18 -8.57 -6.13 -25.32
C GLU A 18 -7.09 -6.02 -24.90
N GLU A 19 -6.22 -5.46 -25.75
CA GLU A 19 -4.81 -5.23 -25.45
C GLU A 19 -4.64 -4.12 -24.40
N ALA A 20 -5.45 -3.07 -24.48
CA ALA A 20 -5.48 -2.03 -23.46
C ALA A 20 -5.97 -2.55 -22.10
N LYS A 21 -6.95 -3.47 -22.10
CA LYS A 21 -7.43 -4.13 -20.88
C LYS A 21 -6.35 -5.00 -20.28
N GLU A 22 -5.67 -5.81 -21.09
CA GLU A 22 -4.58 -6.67 -20.62
C GLU A 22 -3.40 -5.86 -20.07
N LYS A 23 -3.04 -4.73 -20.72
CA LYS A 23 -2.02 -3.81 -20.20
C LYS A 23 -2.44 -3.11 -18.91
N LEU A 24 -3.68 -2.58 -18.81
CA LEU A 24 -4.16 -2.02 -17.54
C LEU A 24 -4.19 -3.04 -16.43
N VAL A 25 -4.69 -4.25 -16.72
CA VAL A 25 -4.76 -5.33 -15.74
C VAL A 25 -3.36 -5.73 -15.32
N TYR A 26 -2.41 -5.87 -16.24
CA TYR A 26 -1.03 -6.20 -15.89
C TYR A 26 -0.38 -5.14 -14.98
N ASP A 27 -0.65 -3.87 -15.26
CA ASP A 27 -0.07 -2.72 -14.58
C ASP A 27 -0.73 -2.47 -13.21
N GLU A 28 -2.07 -2.47 -13.15
CA GLU A 28 -2.83 -2.42 -11.88
C GLU A 28 -2.65 -3.68 -11.03
N MET A 29 -2.51 -4.87 -11.62
CA MET A 29 -2.24 -6.10 -10.88
C MET A 29 -0.82 -6.13 -10.36
N CYS A 30 0.18 -5.59 -11.08
CA CYS A 30 1.54 -5.49 -10.57
C CYS A 30 1.57 -4.66 -9.28
N ASP A 31 0.99 -3.46 -9.31
CA ASP A 31 0.92 -2.58 -8.13
C ASP A 31 0.14 -3.23 -6.96
N TYR A 32 -0.96 -3.94 -7.26
CA TYR A 32 -1.76 -4.61 -6.23
C TYR A 32 -1.07 -5.84 -5.63
N ASP A 33 -0.45 -6.70 -6.45
CA ASP A 33 0.22 -7.90 -5.99
C ASP A 33 1.53 -7.57 -5.28
N ASP A 34 2.25 -6.53 -5.70
CA ASP A 34 3.43 -6.02 -5.00
C ASP A 34 3.06 -5.44 -3.64
N LEU A 35 1.97 -4.66 -3.56
CA LEU A 35 1.44 -4.16 -2.29
C LEU A 35 1.00 -5.33 -1.39
N LYS A 36 0.32 -6.33 -1.95
CA LYS A 36 -0.15 -7.51 -1.21
C LYS A 36 1.01 -8.37 -0.71
N LEU A 37 2.07 -8.52 -1.49
CA LEU A 37 3.29 -9.23 -1.11
C LEU A 37 4.04 -8.45 -0.02
N ALA A 38 4.16 -7.13 -0.17
CA ALA A 38 4.75 -6.24 0.82
C ALA A 38 4.02 -6.33 2.17
N LEU A 39 2.68 -6.36 2.15
CA LEU A 39 1.87 -6.55 3.35
C LEU A 39 2.02 -7.95 3.96
N LYS A 40 2.15 -9.02 3.16
CA LYS A 40 2.42 -10.38 3.66
C LYS A 40 3.78 -10.52 4.35
N ASN A 41 4.75 -9.67 4.00
CA ASN A 41 6.08 -9.66 4.62
C ASN A 41 6.12 -8.92 5.97
N LEU A 42 5.01 -8.31 6.39
CA LEU A 42 4.87 -7.69 7.71
C LEU A 42 4.50 -8.74 8.76
N ASN A 43 4.97 -8.54 9.98
CA ASN A 43 4.56 -9.38 11.11
C ASN A 43 3.17 -8.97 11.66
N GLU A 44 2.61 -9.75 12.57
CA GLU A 44 1.27 -9.50 13.15
C GLU A 44 1.17 -8.14 13.85
N GLU A 45 2.20 -7.72 14.61
CA GLU A 45 2.19 -6.40 15.27
C GLU A 45 2.23 -5.24 14.25
N GLU A 46 2.95 -5.42 13.15
CA GLU A 46 3.08 -4.44 12.09
C GLU A 46 1.78 -4.30 11.28
N LEU A 47 1.13 -5.43 10.99
CA LEU A 47 -0.20 -5.47 10.37
C LEU A 47 -1.26 -4.85 11.28
N GLU A 48 -1.20 -5.11 12.58
CA GLU A 48 -2.12 -4.51 13.54
C GLU A 48 -2.00 -2.98 13.56
N LEU A 49 -0.77 -2.45 13.53
CA LEU A 49 -0.56 -1.00 13.46
C LEU A 49 -1.13 -0.41 12.16
N ILE A 50 -0.88 -1.06 11.01
CA ILE A 50 -1.43 -0.63 9.72
C ILE A 50 -2.97 -0.64 9.79
N ASP A 51 -3.57 -1.69 10.33
CA ASP A 51 -5.02 -1.81 10.45
C ASP A 51 -5.62 -0.74 11.37
N PHE A 52 -4.94 -0.44 12.48
CA PHE A 52 -5.36 0.60 13.38
C PHE A 52 -5.32 1.99 12.74
N VAL A 53 -4.22 2.30 12.05
CA VAL A 53 -3.98 3.65 11.52
C VAL A 53 -4.71 3.90 10.20
N PHE A 54 -4.68 2.93 9.28
CA PHE A 54 -5.19 3.12 7.92
C PHE A 54 -6.63 2.62 7.72
N TYR A 55 -7.02 1.48 8.32
CA TYR A 55 -8.38 0.94 8.12
C TYR A 55 -9.36 1.41 9.19
N LYS A 56 -8.92 1.51 10.45
CA LYS A 56 -9.74 2.00 11.57
C LYS A 56 -9.63 3.50 11.81
N ASN A 57 -8.75 4.17 11.07
CA ASN A 57 -8.60 5.63 11.04
C ASN A 57 -8.21 6.25 12.40
N TYR A 58 -7.53 5.49 13.25
CA TYR A 58 -6.95 6.00 14.49
C TYR A 58 -5.62 6.71 14.22
N THR A 59 -5.24 7.61 15.12
CA THR A 59 -3.92 8.22 15.11
C THR A 59 -2.88 7.26 15.70
N VAL A 60 -1.62 7.41 15.27
CA VAL A 60 -0.47 6.69 15.87
C VAL A 60 -0.37 6.95 17.38
N LYS A 61 -0.84 8.14 17.84
CA LYS A 61 -0.89 8.50 19.26
C LYS A 61 -1.90 7.65 20.04
N GLU A 62 -3.09 7.43 19.48
CA GLU A 62 -4.11 6.57 20.08
C GLU A 62 -3.64 5.12 20.12
N TYR A 63 -3.04 4.62 19.03
CA TYR A 63 -2.42 3.29 19.03
C TYR A 63 -1.37 3.14 20.14
N ALA A 64 -0.50 4.14 20.30
CA ALA A 64 0.51 4.13 21.36
C ALA A 64 -0.12 4.06 22.76
N TYR A 65 -1.22 4.77 22.97
CA TYR A 65 -1.99 4.73 24.20
C TYR A 65 -2.61 3.35 24.44
N PHE A 66 -3.27 2.77 23.43
CA PHE A 66 -3.89 1.43 23.52
C PHE A 66 -2.88 0.32 23.82
N LYS A 67 -1.68 0.39 23.22
CA LYS A 67 -0.60 -0.58 23.46
C LYS A 67 0.23 -0.27 24.69
N ASN A 68 -0.09 0.79 25.44
CA ASN A 68 0.69 1.27 26.58
C ASN A 68 2.18 1.43 26.25
N MET A 69 2.48 2.04 25.09
CA MET A 69 3.84 2.26 24.59
C MET A 69 4.16 3.73 24.40
N CYS A 70 5.46 4.05 24.40
CA CYS A 70 5.93 5.40 24.13
C CYS A 70 5.55 5.86 22.72
N TYR A 71 5.04 7.09 22.61
CA TYR A 71 4.64 7.66 21.33
C TYR A 71 5.79 7.71 20.30
N SER A 72 7.00 8.06 20.74
CA SER A 72 8.19 8.05 19.88
C SER A 72 8.48 6.66 19.30
N THR A 73 8.30 5.61 20.11
CA THR A 73 8.43 4.21 19.67
C THR A 73 7.37 3.84 18.64
N ALA A 74 6.11 4.23 18.86
CA ALA A 74 5.04 3.99 17.89
C ALA A 74 5.31 4.68 16.54
N ILE A 75 5.81 5.93 16.57
CA ILE A 75 6.22 6.66 15.37
C ILE A 75 7.39 5.98 14.65
N GLN A 76 8.41 5.54 15.40
CA GLN A 76 9.53 4.80 14.84
C GLN A 76 9.06 3.51 14.16
N ARG A 77 8.17 2.76 14.81
CA ARG A 77 7.57 1.53 14.24
C ARG A 77 6.81 1.84 12.96
N ASN A 78 5.94 2.86 12.98
CA ASN A 78 5.18 3.27 11.81
C ASN A 78 6.11 3.60 10.61
N LYS A 79 7.18 4.37 10.86
CA LYS A 79 8.18 4.67 9.83
C LYS A 79 8.86 3.42 9.29
N ASN A 80 9.28 2.51 10.16
CA ASN A 80 9.96 1.27 9.74
C ASN A 80 9.05 0.38 8.89
N ILE A 81 7.76 0.30 9.22
CA ILE A 81 6.76 -0.46 8.46
C ILE A 81 6.57 0.15 7.07
N LEU A 82 6.39 1.47 6.98
CA LEU A 82 6.27 2.15 5.69
C LEU A 82 7.53 1.98 4.84
N MET A 83 8.71 2.02 5.46
CA MET A 83 9.98 1.77 4.78
C MET A 83 10.08 0.33 4.25
N LYS A 84 9.62 -0.66 5.02
CA LYS A 84 9.54 -2.06 4.57
C LYS A 84 8.59 -2.22 3.39
N ILE A 85 7.41 -1.60 3.45
CA ILE A 85 6.44 -1.66 2.35
C ILE A 85 7.04 -1.03 1.09
N LEU A 86 7.62 0.17 1.22
CA LEU A 86 8.26 0.88 0.10
C LEU A 86 9.39 0.06 -0.52
N ASN A 87 10.27 -0.54 0.29
CA ASN A 87 11.37 -1.35 -0.20
C ASN A 87 10.92 -2.62 -0.93
N ASN A 88 9.74 -3.16 -0.64
CA ASN A 88 9.20 -4.31 -1.36
C ASN A 88 8.54 -3.89 -2.69
N ILE A 89 7.92 -2.71 -2.75
CA ILE A 89 7.25 -2.19 -3.94
C ILE A 89 8.26 -1.58 -4.93
N SER A 90 9.29 -0.90 -4.44
CA SER A 90 10.33 -0.25 -5.27
C SER A 90 11.43 -1.20 -5.77
N LEU A 91 11.16 -2.50 -5.87
CA LEU A 91 12.11 -3.48 -6.44
C LEU A 91 12.15 -3.45 -7.99
N TYR A 92 11.56 -2.43 -8.62
CA TYR A 92 11.63 -2.15 -10.06
C TYR A 92 12.20 -0.77 -10.35
#